data_AF-A0A0H4VDA7-F1
#
_entry.id   AF-A0A0H4VDA7-F1
#
_cell.length_a   1.000
_cell.length_b   1.000
_cell.length_c   1.000
_cell.angle_alpha   90.00
_cell.angle_beta   90.00
_cell.angle_gamma   90.00
#
_symmetry.space_group_name_H-M   'P 1'
#
loop_
_entity.id
_entity.type
_entity.pdbx_description
1 polymer ?
#
loop_
_entity_poly.entity_id
_entity_poly.type
_entity_poly.pdbx_seq_one_letter_code
_entity_poly.pdbx_strand_id
1 'polypeptide(L)'
;MAAAMLAGCSASSGGVSSQGDSPPFHAGFSAAGYATIRSAPPAPFTPAEPVEPQPPTAEEIAAGKQFQRVADFQNSVMDEVSALQDRLRRAERGNFVSVYYENEGDPSVVFQFLRAGPATLRKYTQHPRFFGKTVRWSMEQMMADADWMWATFGDDRVMQSSGIGASQVDAYISVSEADFRALVKRKGVTIPESVTLHFNTAPVVPINNPPRPAIEDDAVPSIAAPHIRIFPRADRPQGSVNLIESRVLITLEDGCFRAPDRDNALVLFPLGAQLFVDSDNYLAFASDGWPGYARVGEAVTFTGSVNEVSTPELVGPIHAACGSSTVIAVGGTASAAASSAQDAVSSRASTVRSLRSSYGIDADQAERAVVWLERRQAAQPVQRDENGIALPPLPVGAYLNSPPRPVMDAAECPPGSSPQQFICRTPEGWMRPLPDWLKEFLEQDR
;
A
#
# COMPACT_ATOMS: atom_id res chain seq x y z
N MET A 1 35.40 11.03 -84.40
CA MET A 1 33.96 11.33 -84.17
C MET A 1 33.35 10.05 -83.64
N ALA A 2 33.19 9.90 -82.32
CA ALA A 2 32.01 10.30 -81.53
C ALA A 2 30.75 9.48 -81.94
N ALA A 3 30.02 8.78 -81.09
CA ALA A 3 29.98 8.71 -79.63
C ALA A 3 29.39 7.36 -79.18
N ALA A 4 29.71 7.00 -77.93
CA ALA A 4 29.14 5.88 -77.20
C ALA A 4 27.70 6.16 -76.74
N MET A 5 26.85 5.14 -76.73
CA MET A 5 25.69 5.06 -75.83
C MET A 5 25.64 3.66 -75.22
N LEU A 6 26.02 3.59 -73.94
CA LEU A 6 25.78 2.47 -73.04
C LEU A 6 24.34 2.59 -72.52
N ALA A 7 23.46 1.67 -72.90
CA ALA A 7 22.21 1.46 -72.21
C ALA A 7 22.45 0.47 -71.06
N GLY A 8 22.45 0.98 -69.82
CA GLY A 8 22.51 0.18 -68.62
C GLY A 8 21.15 -0.48 -68.35
N CYS A 9 21.10 -1.81 -68.38
CA CYS A 9 20.09 -2.56 -67.64
C CYS A 9 20.55 -2.60 -66.19
N SER A 10 20.02 -1.69 -65.37
CA SER A 10 20.04 -1.82 -63.92
C SER A 10 19.25 -3.06 -63.55
N ALA A 11 19.96 -4.15 -63.24
CA ALA A 11 19.41 -5.25 -62.49
C ALA A 11 19.01 -4.67 -61.12
N SER A 12 17.72 -4.39 -60.95
CA SER A 12 17.12 -4.22 -59.65
C SER A 12 17.37 -5.53 -58.89
N SER A 13 18.39 -5.53 -58.03
CA SER A 13 18.42 -6.44 -56.90
C SER A 13 17.13 -6.19 -56.15
N GLY A 14 16.14 -7.05 -56.40
CA GLY A 14 14.97 -7.16 -55.57
C GLY A 14 15.49 -7.43 -54.18
N GLY A 15 15.59 -6.37 -53.38
CA GLY A 15 15.61 -6.48 -51.94
C GLY A 15 14.33 -7.23 -51.64
N VAL A 16 14.48 -8.52 -51.38
CA VAL A 16 13.49 -9.27 -50.62
C VAL A 16 13.37 -8.47 -49.34
N SER A 17 12.31 -7.67 -49.25
CA SER A 17 11.87 -7.07 -48.02
C SER A 17 11.60 -8.24 -47.09
N SER A 18 12.60 -8.64 -46.32
CA SER A 18 12.39 -9.44 -45.14
C SER A 18 11.43 -8.61 -44.28
N GLN A 19 10.17 -9.01 -44.26
CA GLN A 19 9.41 -8.98 -43.01
C GLN A 19 10.24 -9.79 -42.02
N GLY A 20 11.19 -9.12 -41.37
CA GLY A 20 12.27 -9.73 -40.62
C GLY A 20 12.45 -8.97 -39.32
N ASP A 21 12.08 -9.66 -38.24
CA ASP A 21 12.47 -9.46 -36.86
C ASP A 21 12.23 -8.06 -36.27
N SER A 22 11.03 -7.88 -35.72
CA SER A 22 10.92 -6.96 -34.58
C SER A 22 11.99 -7.35 -33.55
N PRO A 23 12.82 -6.39 -33.08
CA PRO A 23 13.81 -6.68 -32.06
C PRO A 23 13.16 -7.38 -30.86
N PRO A 24 13.85 -8.36 -30.24
CA PRO A 24 13.24 -9.12 -29.15
C PRO A 24 12.77 -8.16 -28.06
N PHE A 25 11.56 -8.44 -27.56
CA PHE A 25 10.87 -7.69 -26.52
C PHE A 25 10.79 -6.15 -26.71
N HIS A 26 10.78 -5.66 -27.96
CA HIS A 26 10.73 -4.23 -28.31
C HIS A 26 11.90 -3.37 -27.80
N ALA A 27 13.07 -3.96 -27.56
CA ALA A 27 14.25 -3.23 -27.10
C ALA A 27 15.10 -2.65 -28.24
N GLY A 28 15.82 -1.57 -27.95
CA GLY A 28 17.01 -1.18 -28.71
C GLY A 28 18.23 -1.92 -28.20
N PHE A 29 19.22 -2.21 -29.04
CA PHE A 29 20.44 -2.91 -28.64
C PHE A 29 21.68 -2.04 -28.87
N SER A 30 22.59 -2.04 -27.89
CA SER A 30 23.91 -1.42 -28.04
C SER A 30 24.78 -2.25 -29.00
N ALA A 31 25.90 -1.68 -29.46
CA ALA A 31 26.86 -2.42 -30.29
C ALA A 31 27.45 -3.66 -29.58
N ALA A 32 27.43 -3.66 -28.25
CA ALA A 32 27.81 -4.81 -27.42
C ALA A 32 26.67 -5.84 -27.23
N GLY A 33 25.48 -5.56 -27.79
CA GLY A 33 24.34 -6.45 -27.75
C GLY A 33 23.45 -6.31 -26.51
N TYR A 34 23.63 -5.28 -25.67
CA TYR A 34 22.80 -5.09 -24.48
C TYR A 34 21.53 -4.30 -24.78
N ALA A 35 20.42 -4.70 -24.15
CA ALA A 35 19.11 -4.11 -24.38
C ALA A 35 18.97 -2.73 -23.70
N THR A 36 18.19 -1.87 -24.33
CA THR A 36 17.77 -0.56 -23.83
C THR A 36 16.28 -0.39 -24.10
N ILE A 37 15.51 -0.15 -23.04
CA ILE A 37 14.06 0.09 -23.05
C ILE A 37 13.80 1.30 -22.16
N ARG A 38 13.40 2.41 -22.79
CA ARG A 38 13.14 3.68 -22.08
C ARG A 38 11.68 3.90 -21.74
N SER A 39 10.79 3.30 -22.52
CA SER A 39 9.35 3.42 -22.37
C SER A 39 8.68 2.19 -22.97
N ALA A 40 7.62 1.73 -22.33
CA ALA A 40 6.69 0.77 -22.90
C ALA A 40 5.25 1.29 -22.71
N PRO A 41 4.32 0.96 -23.62
CA PRO A 41 2.91 1.20 -23.36
C PRO A 41 2.47 0.39 -22.13
N PRO A 42 1.54 0.90 -21.31
CA PRO A 42 1.05 0.18 -20.15
C PRO A 42 0.64 -1.27 -20.43
N ALA A 43 0.98 -2.17 -19.52
CA ALA A 43 0.52 -3.55 -19.53
C ALA A 43 -1.01 -3.58 -19.70
N PRO A 44 -1.55 -4.44 -20.60
CA PRO A 44 -2.98 -4.61 -20.77
C PRO A 44 -3.62 -4.93 -19.43
N PHE A 45 -4.60 -4.12 -19.06
CA PHE A 45 -5.34 -4.26 -17.83
C PHE A 45 -6.81 -3.97 -18.09
N THR A 46 -7.67 -4.90 -17.67
CA THR A 46 -9.11 -4.71 -17.66
C THR A 46 -9.53 -4.48 -16.22
N PRO A 47 -9.96 -3.25 -15.85
CA PRO A 47 -10.47 -2.98 -14.53
C PRO A 47 -11.63 -3.90 -14.18
N ALA A 48 -11.64 -4.44 -12.97
CA ALA A 48 -12.78 -5.16 -12.45
C ALA A 48 -13.87 -4.18 -12.02
N GLU A 49 -15.11 -4.44 -12.42
CA GLU A 49 -16.24 -3.69 -11.90
C GLU A 49 -16.39 -3.94 -10.38
N PRO A 50 -16.51 -2.90 -9.57
CA PRO A 50 -16.71 -3.03 -8.14
C PRO A 50 -18.02 -3.76 -7.86
N VAL A 51 -17.96 -4.87 -7.13
CA VAL A 51 -19.14 -5.59 -6.69
C VAL A 51 -19.98 -4.67 -5.81
N GLU A 52 -21.31 -4.64 -6.02
CA GLU A 52 -22.20 -3.95 -5.09
C GLU A 52 -22.05 -4.60 -3.69
N PRO A 53 -21.81 -3.80 -2.63
CA PRO A 53 -21.70 -4.33 -1.29
C PRO A 53 -23.00 -5.04 -0.98
N GLN A 54 -22.88 -6.32 -0.66
CA GLN A 54 -24.02 -7.11 -0.24
C GLN A 54 -24.58 -6.52 1.06
N PRO A 55 -25.90 -6.62 1.28
CA PRO A 55 -26.45 -6.28 2.59
C PRO A 55 -25.69 -7.05 3.67
N PRO A 56 -25.35 -6.40 4.80
CA PRO A 56 -24.56 -7.05 5.83
C PRO A 56 -25.27 -8.30 6.31
N THR A 57 -24.52 -9.38 6.40
CA THR A 57 -24.94 -10.66 6.96
C THR A 57 -25.38 -10.48 8.42
N ALA A 58 -26.15 -11.44 8.94
CA ALA A 58 -26.55 -11.43 10.35
C ALA A 58 -25.33 -11.42 11.30
N GLU A 59 -24.24 -12.06 10.88
CA GLU A 59 -22.96 -12.06 11.60
C GLU A 59 -22.30 -10.68 11.60
N GLU A 60 -22.23 -10.00 10.45
CA GLU A 60 -21.69 -8.63 10.37
C GLU A 60 -22.52 -7.63 11.18
N ILE A 61 -23.86 -7.77 11.17
CA ILE A 61 -24.74 -6.96 12.02
C ILE A 61 -24.46 -7.23 13.51
N ALA A 62 -24.26 -8.50 13.89
CA ALA A 62 -23.93 -8.86 15.26
C ALA A 62 -22.55 -8.33 15.67
N ALA A 63 -21.55 -8.39 14.78
CA ALA A 63 -20.23 -7.82 14.98
C ALA A 63 -20.28 -6.29 15.13
N GLY A 64 -21.07 -5.59 14.29
CA GLY A 64 -21.30 -4.16 14.41
C GLY A 64 -21.96 -3.77 15.74
N LYS A 65 -22.95 -4.55 16.20
CA LYS A 65 -23.54 -4.37 17.54
C LYS A 65 -22.53 -4.61 18.66
N GLN A 66 -21.65 -5.61 18.53
CA GLN A 66 -20.59 -5.85 19.51
C GLN A 66 -19.61 -4.68 19.56
N PHE A 67 -19.18 -4.19 18.39
CA PHE A 67 -18.31 -3.01 18.29
C PHE A 67 -18.95 -1.79 18.97
N GLN A 68 -20.23 -1.52 18.71
CA GLN A 68 -20.94 -0.42 19.36
C GLN A 68 -21.00 -0.58 20.89
N ARG A 69 -21.31 -1.78 21.39
CA ARG A 69 -21.30 -2.07 22.84
C ARG A 69 -19.94 -1.81 23.49
N VAL A 70 -18.86 -2.18 22.81
CA VAL A 70 -17.49 -1.93 23.25
C VAL A 70 -17.22 -0.42 23.29
N ALA A 71 -17.55 0.30 22.21
CA ALA A 71 -17.36 1.75 22.12
C ALA A 71 -18.16 2.50 23.19
N ASP A 72 -19.43 2.16 23.37
CA ASP A 72 -20.30 2.77 24.38
C ASP A 72 -19.74 2.57 25.79
N PHE A 73 -19.27 1.36 26.11
CA PHE A 73 -18.60 1.12 27.38
C PHE A 73 -17.36 1.96 27.55
N GLN A 74 -16.41 1.90 26.60
CA GLN A 74 -15.15 2.63 26.68
C GLN A 74 -15.40 4.12 26.90
N ASN A 75 -16.33 4.72 26.14
CA ASN A 75 -16.73 6.11 26.30
C ASN A 75 -17.32 6.40 27.69
N SER A 76 -18.18 5.52 28.21
CA SER A 76 -18.81 5.71 29.53
C SER A 76 -17.84 5.66 30.71
N VAL A 77 -16.73 4.93 30.60
CA VAL A 77 -15.75 4.77 31.71
C VAL A 77 -14.45 5.54 31.49
N MET A 78 -14.26 6.16 30.33
CA MET A 78 -13.00 6.78 29.91
C MET A 78 -12.43 7.74 30.96
N ASP A 79 -13.27 8.64 31.50
CA ASP A 79 -12.84 9.63 32.49
C ASP A 79 -12.45 8.97 33.82
N GLU A 80 -13.21 7.96 34.27
CA GLU A 80 -12.92 7.21 35.49
C GLU A 80 -11.61 6.41 35.35
N VAL A 81 -11.42 5.74 34.21
CA VAL A 81 -10.20 4.97 33.90
C VAL A 81 -9.00 5.89 33.88
N SER A 82 -9.08 7.04 33.22
CA SER A 82 -8.00 8.02 33.13
C SER A 82 -7.61 8.54 34.52
N ALA A 83 -8.59 8.97 35.33
CA ALA A 83 -8.34 9.46 36.68
C ALA A 83 -7.74 8.38 37.60
N LEU A 84 -8.22 7.14 37.48
CA LEU A 84 -7.71 6.01 38.25
C LEU A 84 -6.28 5.64 37.82
N GLN A 85 -6.01 5.60 36.52
CA GLN A 85 -4.69 5.34 35.98
C GLN A 85 -3.65 6.35 36.50
N ASP A 86 -3.98 7.65 36.49
CA ASP A 86 -3.08 8.70 36.99
C ASP A 86 -2.87 8.63 38.51
N ARG A 87 -3.86 8.15 39.25
CA ARG A 87 -3.72 7.86 40.68
C ARG A 87 -2.80 6.67 40.91
N LEU A 88 -3.01 5.57 40.19
CA LEU A 88 -2.21 4.34 40.31
C LEU A 88 -0.75 4.58 39.89
N ARG A 89 -0.49 5.35 38.82
CA ARG A 89 0.87 5.74 38.40
C ARG A 89 1.66 6.43 39.51
N ARG A 90 1.00 7.24 40.34
CA ARG A 90 1.63 7.96 41.46
C ARG A 90 1.72 7.10 42.72
N ALA A 91 0.62 6.47 43.12
CA ALA A 91 0.51 5.77 44.40
C ALA A 91 1.16 4.38 44.37
N GLU A 92 1.13 3.68 43.23
CA GLU A 92 1.67 2.34 43.03
C GLU A 92 2.92 2.39 42.12
N ARG A 93 3.76 3.42 42.28
CA ARG A 93 4.98 3.61 41.49
C ARG A 93 5.90 2.38 41.64
N GLY A 94 6.29 1.78 40.51
CA GLY A 94 7.09 0.54 40.49
C GLY A 94 6.28 -0.74 40.77
N ASN A 95 4.96 -0.65 40.83
CA ASN A 95 4.05 -1.79 40.90
C ASN A 95 3.00 -1.74 39.77
N PHE A 96 2.35 -0.60 39.54
CA PHE A 96 1.44 -0.41 38.42
C PHE A 96 2.20 -0.40 37.08
N VAL A 97 1.69 -1.12 36.08
CA VAL A 97 2.33 -1.31 34.77
C VAL A 97 1.56 -0.60 33.67
N SER A 98 0.32 -1.01 33.42
CA SER A 98 -0.49 -0.51 32.31
C SER A 98 -1.99 -0.71 32.57
N VAL A 99 -2.81 -0.19 31.66
CA VAL A 99 -4.24 -0.46 31.58
C VAL A 99 -4.60 -0.79 30.14
N TYR A 100 -5.50 -1.75 29.94
CA TYR A 100 -6.07 -2.06 28.62
C TYR A 100 -7.55 -2.45 28.74
N TYR A 101 -8.27 -2.37 27.62
CA TYR A 101 -9.65 -2.81 27.53
C TYR A 101 -9.71 -4.25 27.05
N GLU A 102 -10.37 -5.11 27.82
CA GLU A 102 -10.69 -6.47 27.41
C GLU A 102 -12.07 -6.44 26.75
N ASN A 103 -12.11 -6.69 25.45
CA ASN A 103 -13.31 -6.53 24.63
C ASN A 103 -13.94 -7.89 24.26
N GLU A 104 -13.28 -9.00 24.60
CA GLU A 104 -13.84 -10.34 24.44
C GLU A 104 -14.94 -10.59 25.49
N GLY A 105 -16.14 -10.93 25.01
CA GLY A 105 -17.31 -11.12 25.88
C GLY A 105 -17.89 -9.80 26.40
N ASP A 106 -18.09 -9.72 27.71
CA ASP A 106 -18.56 -8.50 28.38
C ASP A 106 -17.38 -7.52 28.53
N PRO A 107 -17.43 -6.32 27.92
CA PRO A 107 -16.26 -5.45 27.88
C PRO A 107 -15.79 -5.09 29.29
N SER A 108 -14.50 -5.00 29.53
CA SER A 108 -13.98 -4.69 30.87
C SER A 108 -12.65 -3.95 30.78
N VAL A 109 -12.18 -3.45 31.92
CA VAL A 109 -10.92 -2.72 32.01
C VAL A 109 -9.98 -3.50 32.91
N VAL A 110 -8.79 -3.81 32.40
CA VAL A 110 -7.78 -4.57 33.13
C VAL A 110 -6.62 -3.65 33.48
N PHE A 111 -6.38 -3.50 34.78
CA PHE A 111 -5.25 -2.78 35.34
C PHE A 111 -4.16 -3.77 35.73
N GLN A 112 -2.95 -3.58 35.20
CA GLN A 112 -1.86 -4.53 35.39
C GLN A 112 -0.88 -4.07 36.45
N PHE A 113 -0.43 -5.04 37.26
CA PHE A 113 0.48 -4.81 38.38
C PHE A 113 1.55 -5.89 38.42
N LEU A 114 2.76 -5.55 38.87
CA LEU A 114 3.83 -6.52 39.09
C LEU A 114 3.57 -7.40 40.31
N ARG A 115 2.81 -6.90 41.28
CA ARG A 115 2.54 -7.58 42.55
C ARG A 115 1.09 -7.38 43.00
N ALA A 116 0.46 -8.49 43.38
CA ALA A 116 -0.86 -8.54 44.03
C ALA A 116 -1.96 -7.72 43.33
N GLY A 117 -2.05 -7.77 42.00
CA GLY A 117 -2.92 -6.90 41.20
C GLY A 117 -4.38 -6.81 41.65
N PRO A 118 -5.11 -7.93 41.81
CA PRO A 118 -6.49 -7.89 42.28
C PRO A 118 -6.66 -7.22 43.65
N ALA A 119 -5.75 -7.49 44.59
CA ALA A 119 -5.82 -6.95 45.95
C ALA A 119 -5.46 -5.46 45.97
N THR A 120 -4.50 -5.04 45.13
CA THR A 120 -4.09 -3.64 44.99
C THR A 120 -5.21 -2.81 44.39
N LEU A 121 -5.80 -3.23 43.26
CA LEU A 121 -6.85 -2.46 42.57
C LEU A 121 -8.07 -2.21 43.46
N ARG A 122 -8.48 -3.21 44.26
CA ARG A 122 -9.62 -3.11 45.20
C ARG A 122 -9.48 -2.00 46.24
N LYS A 123 -8.27 -1.48 46.49
CA LYS A 123 -8.05 -0.33 47.38
C LYS A 123 -8.50 0.99 46.74
N TYR A 124 -8.60 1.04 45.40
CA TYR A 124 -8.81 2.27 44.65
C TYR A 124 -10.17 2.33 43.94
N THR A 125 -10.78 1.19 43.64
CA THR A 125 -12.09 1.12 42.97
C THR A 125 -12.86 -0.14 43.40
N GLN A 126 -14.19 -0.04 43.36
CA GLN A 126 -15.12 -1.16 43.50
C GLN A 126 -15.90 -1.41 42.20
N HIS A 127 -15.48 -0.80 41.09
CA HIS A 127 -16.18 -0.91 39.82
C HIS A 127 -16.22 -2.39 39.37
N PRO A 128 -17.41 -2.97 39.11
CA PRO A 128 -17.57 -4.41 38.92
C PRO A 128 -16.92 -4.95 37.65
N ARG A 129 -16.58 -4.07 36.70
CA ARG A 129 -15.91 -4.41 35.42
C ARG A 129 -14.45 -3.97 35.37
N PHE A 130 -13.88 -3.54 36.50
CA PHE A 130 -12.45 -3.20 36.57
C PHE A 130 -11.72 -4.32 37.31
N PHE A 131 -10.74 -4.92 36.63
CA PHE A 131 -10.03 -6.09 37.11
C PHE A 131 -8.54 -5.80 37.28
N GLY A 132 -7.99 -6.20 38.42
CA GLY A 132 -6.55 -6.14 38.65
C GLY A 132 -5.91 -7.44 38.19
N LYS A 133 -4.87 -7.38 37.36
CA LYS A 133 -4.10 -8.55 36.92
C LYS A 133 -2.65 -8.44 37.39
N THR A 134 -2.11 -9.53 37.91
CA THR A 134 -0.68 -9.61 38.21
C THR A 134 0.07 -10.07 36.97
N VAL A 135 1.09 -9.33 36.56
CA VAL A 135 1.95 -9.62 35.41
C VAL A 135 3.40 -9.78 35.86
N ARG A 136 4.20 -10.49 35.05
CA ARG A 136 5.60 -10.79 35.37
C ARG A 136 6.56 -9.67 35.00
N TRP A 137 6.29 -8.99 33.88
CA TRP A 137 7.21 -8.04 33.26
C TRP A 137 6.64 -6.62 33.32
N SER A 138 7.53 -5.63 33.51
CA SER A 138 7.18 -4.21 33.40
C SER A 138 7.18 -3.79 31.93
N MET A 139 6.50 -2.67 31.63
CA MET A 139 6.54 -2.07 30.29
C MET A 139 7.98 -1.72 29.88
N GLU A 140 8.76 -1.16 30.81
CA GLU A 140 10.17 -0.83 30.60
C GLU A 140 11.01 -2.07 30.23
N GLN A 141 10.81 -3.19 30.92
CA GLN A 141 11.50 -4.44 30.60
C GLN A 141 11.10 -4.96 29.22
N MET A 142 9.79 -4.96 28.90
CA MET A 142 9.32 -5.42 27.60
C MET A 142 9.82 -4.53 26.45
N MET A 143 9.91 -3.21 26.64
CA MET A 143 10.52 -2.30 25.67
C MET A 143 12.01 -2.62 25.47
N ALA A 144 12.75 -2.80 26.57
CA ALA A 144 14.17 -3.15 26.48
C ALA A 144 14.40 -4.51 25.78
N ASP A 145 13.53 -5.49 26.03
CA ASP A 145 13.63 -6.80 25.39
C ASP A 145 13.27 -6.75 23.89
N ALA A 146 12.29 -5.92 23.51
CA ALA A 146 11.97 -5.67 22.11
C ALA A 146 13.12 -4.96 21.36
N ASP A 147 13.70 -3.92 21.98
CA ASP A 147 14.85 -3.20 21.43
C ASP A 147 16.08 -4.12 21.32
N TRP A 148 16.29 -4.98 22.31
CA TRP A 148 17.36 -5.97 22.29
C TRP A 148 17.22 -6.95 21.12
N MET A 149 16.00 -7.39 20.80
CA MET A 149 15.77 -8.27 19.64
C MET A 149 16.21 -7.59 18.34
N TRP A 150 15.85 -6.32 18.13
CA TRP A 150 16.28 -5.56 16.95
C TRP A 150 17.78 -5.27 16.93
N ALA A 151 18.36 -4.90 18.06
CA ALA A 151 19.80 -4.67 18.15
C ALA A 151 20.62 -5.95 17.88
N THR A 152 20.09 -7.12 18.25
CA THR A 152 20.81 -8.39 18.12
C THR A 152 20.64 -9.04 16.75
N PHE A 153 19.44 -8.93 16.15
CA PHE A 153 19.06 -9.67 14.94
C PHE A 153 18.65 -8.78 13.75
N GLY A 154 18.58 -7.47 13.93
CA GLY A 154 18.16 -6.52 12.89
C GLY A 154 19.07 -6.55 11.66
N ASP A 155 20.39 -6.57 11.86
CA ASP A 155 21.37 -6.61 10.78
C ASP A 155 21.37 -7.94 10.01
N ASP A 156 20.99 -9.05 10.67
CA ASP A 156 20.77 -10.33 9.99
C ASP A 156 19.49 -10.30 9.13
N ARG A 157 18.62 -9.29 9.37
CA ARG A 157 17.34 -9.06 8.69
C ARG A 157 16.43 -10.29 8.70
N VAL A 158 16.42 -11.00 9.83
CA VAL A 158 15.52 -12.13 10.14
C VAL A 158 14.27 -11.68 10.90
N MET A 159 14.31 -10.47 11.49
CA MET A 159 13.19 -9.84 12.18
C MET A 159 12.26 -9.20 11.15
N GLN A 160 10.99 -9.62 11.13
CA GLN A 160 9.95 -9.01 10.31
C GLN A 160 9.32 -7.82 11.03
N SER A 161 8.91 -8.03 12.29
CA SER A 161 8.28 -7.03 13.16
C SER A 161 8.40 -7.44 14.63
N SER A 162 8.13 -6.51 15.53
CA SER A 162 7.91 -6.81 16.95
C SER A 162 6.77 -5.95 17.51
N GLY A 163 6.01 -6.49 18.46
CA GLY A 163 4.97 -5.77 19.18
C GLY A 163 5.05 -6.03 20.68
N ILE A 164 4.68 -5.04 21.49
CA ILE A 164 4.55 -5.21 22.94
C ILE A 164 3.08 -5.48 23.24
N GLY A 165 2.79 -6.72 23.64
CA GLY A 165 1.48 -7.13 24.08
C GLY A 165 1.22 -6.82 25.55
N ALA A 166 0.09 -7.30 26.08
CA ALA A 166 -0.31 -7.04 27.45
C ALA A 166 0.65 -7.65 28.49
N SER A 167 1.37 -8.73 28.18
CA SER A 167 2.26 -9.39 29.15
C SER A 167 3.52 -10.00 28.56
N GLN A 168 3.78 -9.74 27.28
CA GLN A 168 4.90 -10.32 26.54
C GLN A 168 5.26 -9.41 25.35
N VAL A 169 6.42 -9.65 24.78
CA VAL A 169 6.85 -9.11 23.49
C VAL A 169 6.61 -10.19 22.44
N ASP A 170 5.90 -9.85 21.37
CA ASP A 170 5.71 -10.72 20.22
C ASP A 170 6.74 -10.33 19.14
N ALA A 171 7.61 -11.25 18.75
CA ALA A 171 8.60 -11.05 17.69
C ALA A 171 8.31 -11.97 16.50
N TYR A 172 8.11 -11.39 15.32
CA TYR A 172 7.78 -12.11 14.10
C TYR A 172 9.05 -12.33 13.27
N ILE A 173 9.32 -13.59 12.94
CA ILE A 173 10.57 -14.05 12.30
C ILE A 173 10.29 -14.56 10.89
N SER A 174 11.09 -14.12 9.92
CA SER A 174 10.92 -14.41 8.49
C SER A 174 11.59 -15.70 8.00
N VAL A 175 12.41 -16.34 8.83
CA VAL A 175 13.12 -17.59 8.54
C VAL A 175 12.54 -18.75 9.33
N SER A 176 12.94 -19.98 8.99
CA SER A 176 12.52 -21.15 9.75
C SER A 176 13.01 -21.10 11.20
N GLU A 177 12.28 -21.75 12.11
CA GLU A 177 12.69 -21.86 13.52
C GLU A 177 14.08 -22.50 13.66
N ALA A 178 14.39 -23.49 12.83
CA ALA A 178 15.69 -24.16 12.84
C ALA A 178 16.84 -23.19 12.48
N ASP A 179 16.65 -22.39 11.42
CA ASP A 179 17.66 -21.42 10.98
C ASP A 179 17.84 -20.30 11.99
N PHE A 180 16.74 -19.81 12.58
CA PHE A 180 16.78 -18.80 13.63
C PHE A 180 17.49 -19.33 14.88
N ARG A 181 17.17 -20.56 15.34
CA ARG A 181 17.86 -21.18 16.48
C ARG A 181 19.34 -21.42 16.20
N ALA A 182 19.71 -21.77 14.98
CA ALA A 182 21.10 -21.87 14.57
C ALA A 182 21.81 -20.50 14.64
N LEU A 183 21.15 -19.42 14.21
CA LEU A 183 21.66 -18.05 14.34
C LEU A 183 21.87 -17.65 15.80
N VAL A 184 20.87 -17.89 16.66
CA VAL A 184 20.96 -17.64 18.11
C VAL A 184 22.16 -18.37 18.71
N LYS A 185 22.36 -19.65 18.35
CA LYS A 185 23.51 -20.45 18.80
C LYS A 185 24.84 -19.90 18.28
N ARG A 186 24.92 -19.48 17.01
CA ARG A 186 26.13 -18.87 16.43
C ARG A 186 26.50 -17.57 17.12
N LYS A 187 25.52 -16.75 17.48
CA LYS A 187 25.72 -15.48 18.21
C LYS A 187 25.99 -15.70 19.70
N GLY A 188 25.70 -16.87 20.24
CA GLY A 188 25.91 -17.19 21.65
C GLY A 188 25.00 -16.40 22.60
N VAL A 189 23.83 -16.00 22.13
CA VAL A 189 22.86 -15.17 22.87
C VAL A 189 21.70 -16.02 23.39
N THR A 190 21.01 -15.51 24.41
CA THR A 190 19.78 -16.10 24.97
C THR A 190 18.62 -15.15 24.73
N ILE A 191 17.53 -15.65 24.16
CA ILE A 191 16.31 -14.87 23.95
C ILE A 191 15.65 -14.57 25.31
N PRO A 192 15.26 -13.32 25.60
CA PRO A 192 14.56 -12.96 26.83
C PRO A 192 13.26 -13.77 27.00
N GLU A 193 12.97 -14.20 28.23
CA GLU A 193 11.77 -14.99 28.54
C GLU A 193 10.45 -14.23 28.33
N SER A 194 10.51 -12.90 28.23
CA SER A 194 9.35 -12.06 27.90
C SER A 194 8.99 -12.12 26.41
N VAL A 195 9.86 -12.65 25.55
CA VAL A 195 9.70 -12.67 24.11
C VAL A 195 9.11 -13.99 23.65
N THR A 196 7.95 -13.91 22.98
CA THR A 196 7.33 -14.99 22.24
C THR A 196 7.71 -14.86 20.76
N LEU A 197 8.31 -15.92 20.20
CA LEU A 197 8.70 -15.97 18.80
C LEU A 197 7.57 -16.53 17.95
N HIS A 198 7.20 -15.78 16.92
CA HIS A 198 6.22 -16.18 15.92
C HIS A 198 6.95 -16.42 14.60
N PHE A 199 6.98 -17.67 14.17
CA PHE A 199 7.57 -18.04 12.89
C PHE A 199 6.48 -18.04 11.84
N ASN A 200 6.37 -16.93 11.12
CA ASN A 200 5.57 -16.91 9.91
C ASN A 200 6.46 -17.48 8.81
N THR A 201 6.31 -18.78 8.52
CA THR A 201 6.72 -19.30 7.22
C THR A 201 5.89 -18.57 6.17
N ALA A 202 6.42 -17.45 5.64
CA ALA A 202 6.32 -17.26 4.20
C ALA A 202 6.76 -18.59 3.56
N PRO A 203 6.07 -19.10 2.53
CA PRO A 203 6.38 -20.39 1.95
C PRO A 203 7.89 -20.50 1.74
N VAL A 204 8.46 -21.58 2.27
CA VAL A 204 9.89 -21.87 2.21
C VAL A 204 10.26 -21.95 0.73
N VAL A 205 10.78 -20.85 0.17
CA VAL A 205 11.70 -20.95 -0.95
C VAL A 205 13.04 -21.30 -0.29
N PRO A 206 13.60 -22.49 -0.53
CA PRO A 206 14.83 -22.92 0.12
C PRO A 206 15.90 -21.84 0.00
N ILE A 207 16.48 -21.43 1.12
CA ILE A 207 17.67 -20.58 1.15
C ILE A 207 18.83 -21.41 0.59
N ASN A 208 19.00 -21.33 -0.72
CA ASN A 208 20.21 -21.68 -1.43
C ASN A 208 20.28 -20.72 -2.62
N ASN A 209 20.84 -19.52 -2.39
CA ASN A 209 21.69 -18.83 -3.37
C ASN A 209 22.18 -17.49 -2.80
N PRO A 210 23.44 -17.38 -2.34
CA PRO A 210 24.14 -16.10 -2.47
C PRO A 210 24.08 -15.66 -3.95
N PRO A 211 24.17 -14.34 -4.27
CA PRO A 211 24.21 -13.88 -5.65
C PRO A 211 25.45 -14.44 -6.33
N ARG A 212 25.31 -15.61 -6.95
CA ARG A 212 26.23 -16.16 -7.94
C ARG A 212 25.58 -15.96 -9.30
N PRO A 213 26.36 -15.71 -10.36
CA PRO A 213 25.86 -15.77 -11.72
C PRO A 213 25.31 -17.18 -11.93
N ALA A 214 23.99 -17.33 -12.03
CA ALA A 214 23.39 -18.63 -12.28
C ALA A 214 23.76 -19.03 -13.70
N ILE A 215 24.26 -20.25 -13.84
CA ILE A 215 24.61 -20.82 -15.14
C ILE A 215 23.32 -21.11 -15.95
N GLU A 216 22.15 -21.15 -15.29
CA GLU A 216 20.81 -21.00 -15.86
C GLU A 216 19.90 -20.29 -14.81
N ASP A 217 19.58 -19.00 -15.01
CA ASP A 217 18.64 -18.23 -14.16
C ASP A 217 17.24 -18.28 -14.79
N ASP A 218 16.35 -19.18 -14.32
CA ASP A 218 14.96 -19.24 -14.81
C ASP A 218 14.15 -17.96 -14.54
N ALA A 219 14.67 -17.05 -13.70
CA ALA A 219 14.03 -15.76 -13.46
C ALA A 219 14.28 -14.73 -14.58
N VAL A 220 15.15 -15.04 -15.54
CA VAL A 220 15.36 -14.23 -16.74
C VAL A 220 15.10 -15.12 -17.95
N PRO A 221 14.14 -14.78 -18.83
CA PRO A 221 13.83 -15.65 -19.95
C PRO A 221 15.05 -15.71 -20.89
N SER A 222 15.31 -16.89 -21.47
CA SER A 222 16.50 -17.15 -22.31
C SER A 222 16.65 -16.18 -23.48
N ILE A 223 15.54 -15.64 -23.99
CA ILE A 223 15.52 -14.61 -25.04
C ILE A 223 16.09 -13.27 -24.57
N ALA A 224 15.96 -12.93 -23.28
CA ALA A 224 16.42 -11.66 -22.70
C ALA A 224 17.78 -11.78 -22.01
N ALA A 225 18.12 -12.96 -21.48
CA ALA A 225 19.33 -13.20 -20.70
C ALA A 225 20.64 -12.72 -21.38
N PRO A 226 20.87 -12.91 -22.69
CA PRO A 226 22.08 -12.41 -23.36
C PRO A 226 22.19 -10.88 -23.41
N HIS A 227 21.08 -10.19 -23.23
CA HIS A 227 20.95 -8.75 -23.43
C HIS A 227 20.86 -7.97 -22.12
N ILE A 228 20.87 -8.66 -20.97
CA ILE A 228 20.78 -8.08 -19.62
C ILE A 228 22.10 -8.36 -18.91
N ARG A 229 22.72 -7.33 -18.32
CA ARG A 229 23.97 -7.47 -17.57
C ARG A 229 23.75 -8.12 -16.22
N ILE A 230 22.68 -7.70 -15.54
CA ILE A 230 22.27 -8.24 -14.23
C ILE A 230 20.78 -7.98 -14.00
N PHE A 231 20.09 -8.96 -13.41
CA PHE A 231 18.75 -8.80 -12.85
C PHE A 231 18.84 -8.95 -11.32
N PRO A 232 19.13 -7.86 -10.59
CA PRO A 232 19.43 -7.95 -9.17
C PRO A 232 18.15 -8.05 -8.34
N ARG A 233 18.09 -9.04 -7.45
CA ARG A 233 16.95 -9.29 -6.57
C ARG A 233 17.38 -9.25 -5.12
N ALA A 234 16.49 -8.79 -4.26
CA ALA A 234 16.66 -8.91 -2.83
C ALA A 234 16.74 -10.40 -2.43
N ASP A 235 17.60 -10.68 -1.46
CA ASP A 235 17.86 -12.01 -0.93
C ASP A 235 16.89 -12.42 0.19
N ARG A 236 16.00 -11.51 0.61
CA ARG A 236 15.06 -11.69 1.71
C ARG A 236 13.85 -10.76 1.59
N PRO A 237 12.72 -11.06 2.25
CA PRO A 237 11.54 -10.19 2.26
C PRO A 237 11.82 -8.81 2.85
N GLN A 238 11.03 -7.79 2.46
CA GLN A 238 11.24 -6.40 2.90
C GLN A 238 10.90 -6.12 4.37
N GLY A 239 10.34 -7.09 5.11
CA GLY A 239 9.93 -6.89 6.51
C GLY A 239 8.73 -5.93 6.63
N SER A 240 8.60 -5.26 7.78
CA SER A 240 7.63 -4.17 7.95
C SER A 240 7.97 -2.97 7.07
N VAL A 241 6.99 -2.53 6.27
CA VAL A 241 7.10 -1.36 5.39
C VAL A 241 6.24 -0.21 5.91
N ASN A 242 6.68 1.03 5.67
CA ASN A 242 5.86 2.21 5.93
C ASN A 242 4.61 2.18 5.04
N LEU A 243 3.46 2.59 5.57
CA LEU A 243 2.19 2.70 4.83
C LEU A 243 2.17 3.97 3.95
N ILE A 244 3.11 4.03 3.01
CA ILE A 244 3.25 5.11 2.02
C ILE A 244 3.14 4.48 0.64
N GLU A 245 2.34 5.05 -0.25
CA GLU A 245 2.31 4.63 -1.65
C GLU A 245 3.48 5.28 -2.41
N SER A 246 4.40 4.46 -2.90
CA SER A 246 5.54 4.88 -3.69
C SER A 246 5.37 4.53 -5.15
N ARG A 247 5.89 5.40 -6.01
CA ARG A 247 5.95 5.21 -7.47
C ARG A 247 7.39 5.34 -7.97
N VAL A 248 7.79 4.44 -8.86
CA VAL A 248 9.13 4.45 -9.49
C VAL A 248 9.02 4.05 -10.96
N LEU A 249 9.58 4.82 -11.88
CA LEU A 249 9.75 4.42 -13.29
C LEU A 249 10.94 3.47 -13.40
N ILE A 250 10.75 2.29 -13.99
CA ILE A 250 11.84 1.31 -14.17
C ILE A 250 12.15 1.20 -15.65
N THR A 251 13.35 1.57 -16.07
CA THR A 251 13.87 1.43 -17.44
C THR A 251 15.00 0.42 -17.49
N LEU A 252 15.39 0.02 -18.70
CA LEU A 252 16.59 -0.75 -18.96
C LEU A 252 17.52 0.09 -19.83
N GLU A 253 18.76 0.30 -19.40
CA GLU A 253 19.78 1.05 -20.14
C GLU A 253 21.06 0.24 -20.23
N ASP A 254 21.46 -0.11 -21.45
CA ASP A 254 22.64 -0.96 -21.73
C ASP A 254 22.69 -2.23 -20.85
N GLY A 255 21.54 -2.89 -20.68
CA GLY A 255 21.42 -4.12 -19.89
C GLY A 255 21.35 -3.91 -18.37
N CYS A 256 21.24 -2.68 -17.89
CA CYS A 256 21.12 -2.32 -16.47
C CYS A 256 19.77 -1.69 -16.15
N PHE A 257 19.08 -2.18 -15.12
CA PHE A 257 17.81 -1.61 -14.68
C PHE A 257 18.02 -0.31 -13.91
N ARG A 258 17.30 0.75 -14.33
CA ARG A 258 17.46 2.10 -13.81
C ARG A 258 16.14 2.75 -13.45
N ALA A 259 16.20 3.72 -12.55
CA ALA A 259 15.10 4.59 -12.17
C ALA A 259 15.40 6.04 -12.56
N PRO A 260 15.06 6.47 -13.80
CA PRO A 260 15.40 7.81 -14.29
C PRO A 260 14.71 8.93 -13.52
N ASP A 261 13.58 8.64 -12.87
CA ASP A 261 12.85 9.57 -11.98
C ASP A 261 13.47 9.64 -10.57
N ARG A 262 14.54 8.89 -10.30
CA ARG A 262 15.26 8.81 -9.01
C ARG A 262 16.76 8.98 -9.23
N ASP A 263 17.17 10.12 -9.79
CA ASP A 263 18.58 10.45 -10.08
C ASP A 263 19.31 9.38 -10.91
N ASN A 264 18.56 8.68 -11.78
CA ASN A 264 19.04 7.56 -12.59
C ASN A 264 19.67 6.42 -11.77
N ALA A 265 19.17 6.19 -10.56
CA ALA A 265 19.61 5.13 -9.65
C ALA A 265 19.47 3.73 -10.27
N LEU A 266 20.32 2.81 -9.84
CA LEU A 266 20.22 1.38 -10.17
C LEU A 266 19.14 0.73 -9.31
N VAL A 267 18.41 -0.22 -9.89
CA VAL A 267 17.25 -0.84 -9.23
C VAL A 267 17.63 -2.20 -8.65
N LEU A 268 17.24 -2.45 -7.39
CA LEU A 268 17.19 -3.76 -6.75
C LEU A 268 15.73 -4.21 -6.63
N PHE A 269 15.37 -5.31 -7.30
CA PHE A 269 14.01 -5.86 -7.31
C PHE A 269 13.68 -6.60 -6.00
N PRO A 270 12.39 -6.76 -5.64
CA PRO A 270 12.00 -7.51 -4.45
C PRO A 270 12.35 -9.00 -4.59
N LEU A 271 12.38 -9.69 -3.45
CA LEU A 271 12.53 -11.15 -3.42
C LEU A 271 11.38 -11.80 -4.21
N GLY A 272 11.70 -12.79 -5.03
CA GLY A 272 10.71 -13.50 -5.84
C GLY A 272 10.29 -12.79 -7.13
N ALA A 273 10.90 -11.63 -7.45
CA ALA A 273 10.71 -11.01 -8.74
C ALA A 273 11.25 -11.91 -9.87
N GLN A 274 10.54 -11.93 -11.00
CA GLN A 274 10.89 -12.66 -12.21
C GLN A 274 10.66 -11.77 -13.43
N LEU A 275 11.52 -11.90 -14.44
CA LEU A 275 11.32 -11.33 -15.76
C LEU A 275 10.60 -12.33 -16.66
N PHE A 276 9.81 -11.82 -17.59
CA PHE A 276 9.20 -12.60 -18.66
C PHE A 276 8.95 -11.70 -19.86
N VAL A 277 8.64 -12.30 -21.01
CA VAL A 277 8.14 -11.57 -22.17
C VAL A 277 6.64 -11.80 -22.25
N ASP A 278 5.86 -10.73 -22.28
CA ASP A 278 4.40 -10.82 -22.28
C ASP A 278 3.83 -11.20 -23.67
N SER A 279 2.50 -11.32 -23.74
CA SER A 279 1.80 -11.71 -24.98
C SER A 279 1.95 -10.71 -26.13
N ASP A 280 2.26 -9.45 -25.81
CA ASP A 280 2.48 -8.40 -26.80
C ASP A 280 3.98 -8.21 -27.09
N ASN A 281 4.82 -9.16 -26.68
CA ASN A 281 6.26 -9.16 -26.87
C ASN A 281 6.96 -7.96 -26.20
N TYR A 282 6.59 -7.59 -24.97
CA TYR A 282 7.34 -6.65 -24.14
C TYR A 282 8.04 -7.35 -22.98
N LEU A 283 9.22 -6.86 -22.59
CA LEU A 283 9.90 -7.33 -21.40
C LEU A 283 9.14 -6.79 -20.18
N ALA A 284 8.75 -7.70 -19.29
CA ALA A 284 7.97 -7.40 -18.11
C ALA A 284 8.55 -8.09 -16.88
N PHE A 285 8.15 -7.62 -15.70
CA PHE A 285 8.47 -8.25 -14.44
C PHE A 285 7.22 -8.41 -13.56
N ALA A 286 7.19 -9.52 -12.83
CA ALA A 286 6.17 -9.86 -11.85
C ALA A 286 6.84 -10.43 -10.60
N SER A 287 6.07 -10.67 -9.54
CA SER A 287 6.54 -11.34 -8.33
C SER A 287 5.58 -12.43 -7.93
N ASP A 288 6.11 -13.56 -7.47
CA ASP A 288 5.32 -14.58 -6.81
C ASP A 288 4.73 -14.00 -5.52
N GLY A 289 3.40 -14.07 -5.35
CA GLY A 289 2.69 -13.64 -4.15
C GLY A 289 1.94 -12.30 -4.23
N TRP A 290 2.12 -11.51 -5.30
CA TRP A 290 1.33 -10.28 -5.51
C TRP A 290 0.72 -10.26 -6.91
N PRO A 291 -0.61 -10.13 -7.05
CA PRO A 291 -1.24 -10.09 -8.36
C PRO A 291 -0.85 -8.81 -9.11
N GLY A 292 -0.45 -8.97 -10.38
CA GLY A 292 -0.09 -7.85 -11.26
C GLY A 292 1.37 -7.87 -11.72
N TYR A 293 1.60 -7.26 -12.88
CA TYR A 293 2.93 -7.10 -13.48
C TYR A 293 3.04 -5.70 -14.08
N ALA A 294 4.26 -5.32 -14.45
CA ALA A 294 4.54 -4.11 -15.21
C ALA A 294 5.56 -4.41 -16.30
N ARG A 295 5.50 -3.69 -17.43
CA ARG A 295 6.56 -3.73 -18.42
C ARG A 295 7.74 -2.88 -17.97
N VAL A 296 8.93 -3.27 -18.42
CA VAL A 296 10.11 -2.41 -18.36
C VAL A 296 9.85 -1.19 -19.25
N GLY A 297 10.05 0.00 -18.71
CA GLY A 297 9.66 1.27 -19.31
C GLY A 297 8.35 1.83 -18.76
N GLU A 298 7.74 1.20 -17.75
CA GLU A 298 6.58 1.71 -17.02
C GLU A 298 6.91 2.11 -15.58
N ALA A 299 6.02 2.94 -15.01
CA ALA A 299 6.02 3.22 -13.59
C ALA A 299 5.35 2.08 -12.81
N VAL A 300 6.02 1.62 -11.75
CA VAL A 300 5.47 0.70 -10.76
C VAL A 300 4.92 1.44 -9.56
N THR A 301 3.92 0.86 -8.90
CA THR A 301 3.42 1.33 -7.60
C THR A 301 3.57 0.24 -6.54
N PHE A 302 3.86 0.63 -5.31
CA PHE A 302 3.93 -0.27 -4.16
C PHE A 302 3.82 0.47 -2.83
N THR A 303 3.37 -0.24 -1.80
CA THR A 303 3.41 0.24 -0.42
C THR A 303 4.80 0.09 0.17
N GLY A 304 5.37 1.17 0.69
CA GLY A 304 6.70 1.22 1.27
C GLY A 304 7.48 2.46 0.81
N SER A 305 8.55 2.78 1.52
CA SER A 305 9.46 3.87 1.12
C SER A 305 10.47 3.40 0.08
N VAL A 306 10.81 4.25 -0.89
CA VAL A 306 11.96 4.03 -1.76
C VAL A 306 13.23 4.31 -0.94
N ASN A 307 13.97 3.27 -0.60
CA ASN A 307 15.17 3.36 0.23
C ASN A 307 16.43 3.11 -0.61
N GLU A 308 17.48 3.88 -0.32
CA GLU A 308 18.82 3.56 -0.79
C GLU A 308 19.32 2.28 -0.10
N VAL A 309 19.97 1.42 -0.88
CA VAL A 309 20.60 0.20 -0.41
C VAL A 309 22.10 0.42 -0.43
N SER A 310 22.74 0.29 0.72
CA SER A 310 24.19 0.40 0.89
C SER A 310 24.87 -0.90 1.32
N THR A 311 24.09 -1.98 1.52
CA THR A 311 24.59 -3.29 1.93
C THR A 311 25.54 -3.86 0.87
N PRO A 312 26.85 -4.05 1.18
CA PRO A 312 27.87 -4.41 0.20
C PRO A 312 27.56 -5.68 -0.60
N GLU A 313 26.97 -6.69 0.04
CA GLU A 313 26.64 -7.98 -0.59
C GLU A 313 25.55 -7.86 -1.66
N LEU A 314 24.66 -6.87 -1.55
CA LEU A 314 23.60 -6.60 -2.52
C LEU A 314 24.06 -5.63 -3.60
N VAL A 315 24.84 -4.62 -3.22
CA VAL A 315 25.25 -3.53 -4.09
C VAL A 315 26.47 -3.88 -4.93
N GLY A 316 27.41 -4.65 -4.38
CA GLY A 316 28.67 -5.02 -5.05
C GLY A 316 28.48 -5.67 -6.42
N PRO A 317 27.62 -6.70 -6.57
CA PRO A 317 27.34 -7.31 -7.88
C PRO A 317 26.72 -6.32 -8.88
N ILE A 318 25.85 -5.43 -8.41
CA ILE A 318 25.19 -4.42 -9.24
C ILE A 318 26.23 -3.41 -9.74
N HIS A 319 27.09 -2.92 -8.85
CA HIS A 319 28.16 -1.99 -9.21
C HIS A 319 29.19 -2.59 -10.16
N ALA A 320 29.52 -3.87 -9.97
CA ALA A 320 30.43 -4.59 -10.87
C ALA A 320 29.87 -4.70 -12.30
N ALA A 321 28.56 -4.86 -12.46
CA ALA A 321 27.91 -4.98 -13.76
C ALA A 321 27.56 -3.62 -14.40
N CYS A 322 27.16 -2.63 -13.59
CA CYS A 322 26.42 -1.45 -14.04
C CYS A 322 27.01 -0.10 -13.59
N GLY A 323 28.14 -0.11 -12.88
CA GLY A 323 28.82 1.10 -12.38
C GLY A 323 28.32 1.55 -11.00
N SER A 324 29.00 2.53 -10.42
CA SER A 324 28.86 2.93 -9.00
C SER A 324 27.73 3.92 -8.71
N SER A 325 26.62 3.86 -9.45
CA SER A 325 25.44 4.71 -9.15
C SER A 325 24.77 4.27 -7.85
N THR A 326 24.02 5.18 -7.22
CA THR A 326 23.14 4.85 -6.08
C THR A 326 22.23 3.69 -6.43
N VAL A 327 22.03 2.75 -5.49
CA VAL A 327 21.12 1.62 -5.65
C VAL A 327 19.88 1.85 -4.80
N ILE A 328 18.70 1.72 -5.38
CA ILE A 328 17.43 1.80 -4.65
C ILE A 328 16.71 0.45 -4.65
N ALA A 329 16.00 0.14 -3.57
CA ALA A 329 15.11 -1.01 -3.51
C ALA A 329 13.70 -0.62 -3.98
N VAL A 330 13.10 -1.43 -4.85
CA VAL A 330 11.68 -1.33 -5.21
C VAL A 330 10.88 -2.39 -4.46
N GLY A 331 9.72 -2.00 -3.91
CA GLY A 331 8.89 -2.83 -3.03
C GLY A 331 7.85 -3.70 -3.73
N GLY A 332 7.58 -3.44 -5.00
CA GLY A 332 6.58 -4.19 -5.75
C GLY A 332 6.76 -4.07 -7.25
N THR A 333 5.94 -4.84 -7.96
CA THR A 333 6.04 -5.08 -9.41
C THR A 333 4.78 -4.67 -10.17
N ALA A 334 3.79 -4.08 -9.51
CA ALA A 334 2.50 -3.76 -10.10
C ALA A 334 2.57 -2.50 -10.98
N SER A 335 1.95 -2.54 -12.17
CA SER A 335 1.83 -1.37 -13.04
C SER A 335 1.01 -0.29 -12.34
N ALA A 336 1.61 0.90 -12.23
CA ALA A 336 0.94 2.04 -11.64
C ALA A 336 -0.19 2.57 -12.54
N ALA A 337 -0.14 2.31 -13.85
CA ALA A 337 -1.22 2.64 -14.77
C ALA A 337 -2.44 1.73 -14.55
N ALA A 338 -2.21 0.42 -14.36
CA ALA A 338 -3.26 -0.53 -14.00
C ALA A 338 -3.94 -0.15 -12.68
N SER A 339 -3.15 0.20 -11.65
CA SER A 339 -3.68 0.70 -10.37
C SER A 339 -4.56 1.93 -10.57
N SER A 340 -4.06 2.95 -11.28
CA SER A 340 -4.83 4.18 -11.53
C SER A 340 -6.11 3.92 -12.33
N ALA A 341 -6.11 2.97 -13.27
CA ALA A 341 -7.30 2.58 -14.01
C ALA A 341 -8.34 1.88 -13.10
N GLN A 342 -7.90 0.97 -12.22
CA GLN A 342 -8.78 0.34 -11.23
C GLN A 342 -9.35 1.36 -10.25
N ASP A 343 -8.52 2.28 -9.76
CA ASP A 343 -8.92 3.31 -8.81
C ASP A 343 -9.97 4.26 -9.40
N ALA A 344 -9.84 4.61 -10.69
CA ALA A 344 -10.83 5.43 -11.38
C ALA A 344 -12.21 4.76 -11.41
N VAL A 345 -12.27 3.47 -11.76
CA VAL A 345 -13.53 2.70 -11.78
C VAL A 345 -14.10 2.54 -10.36
N SER A 346 -13.25 2.18 -9.40
CA SER A 346 -13.63 2.01 -7.98
C SER A 346 -14.16 3.32 -7.36
N SER A 347 -13.49 4.43 -7.62
CA SER A 347 -13.88 5.76 -7.14
C SER A 347 -15.20 6.21 -7.77
N ARG A 348 -15.39 5.98 -9.07
CA ARG A 348 -16.64 6.30 -9.76
C ARG A 348 -17.83 5.50 -9.20
N ALA A 349 -17.68 4.18 -9.05
CA ALA A 349 -18.73 3.35 -8.48
C ALA A 349 -19.07 3.75 -7.03
N SER A 350 -18.04 4.06 -6.23
CA SER A 350 -18.20 4.53 -4.85
C SER A 350 -18.93 5.87 -4.80
N THR A 351 -18.64 6.77 -5.74
CA THR A 351 -19.32 8.05 -5.90
C THR A 351 -20.80 7.86 -6.22
N VAL A 352 -21.12 7.05 -7.23
CA VAL A 352 -22.50 6.77 -7.64
C VAL A 352 -23.29 6.16 -6.48
N ARG A 353 -22.68 5.23 -5.74
CA ARG A 353 -23.27 4.62 -4.54
C ARG A 353 -23.50 5.65 -3.43
N SER A 354 -22.56 6.57 -3.22
CA SER A 354 -22.68 7.65 -2.24
C SER A 354 -23.84 8.59 -2.58
N LEU A 355 -24.01 8.95 -3.85
CA LEU A 355 -25.11 9.78 -4.31
C LEU A 355 -26.47 9.09 -4.12
N ARG A 356 -26.57 7.80 -4.50
CA ARG A 356 -27.78 6.98 -4.29
C ARG A 356 -28.16 6.91 -2.81
N SER A 357 -27.20 6.58 -1.95
CA SER A 357 -27.44 6.41 -0.51
C SER A 357 -27.70 7.72 0.22
N SER A 358 -27.05 8.82 -0.16
CA SER A 358 -27.19 10.11 0.51
C SER A 358 -28.40 10.92 0.06
N TYR A 359 -28.81 10.77 -1.21
CA TYR A 359 -29.80 11.65 -1.84
C TYR A 359 -30.98 10.91 -2.49
N GLY A 360 -30.99 9.57 -2.49
CA GLY A 360 -32.12 8.77 -2.97
C GLY A 360 -32.36 8.83 -4.48
N ILE A 361 -31.41 9.31 -5.27
CA ILE A 361 -31.47 9.27 -6.74
C ILE A 361 -31.12 7.87 -7.26
N ASP A 362 -31.61 7.50 -8.44
CA ASP A 362 -31.29 6.21 -9.07
C ASP A 362 -29.86 6.18 -9.65
N ALA A 363 -29.40 4.99 -10.05
CA ALA A 363 -28.04 4.79 -10.54
C ALA A 363 -27.76 5.51 -11.86
N ASP A 364 -28.71 5.50 -12.81
CA ASP A 364 -28.54 6.14 -14.10
C ASP A 364 -28.49 7.66 -13.96
N GLN A 365 -29.32 8.22 -13.09
CA GLN A 365 -29.34 9.63 -12.76
C GLN A 365 -28.07 10.06 -12.01
N ALA A 366 -27.59 9.25 -11.06
CA ALA A 366 -26.31 9.49 -10.40
C ALA A 366 -25.13 9.47 -11.39
N GLU A 367 -25.11 8.54 -12.34
CA GLU A 367 -24.09 8.48 -13.40
C GLU A 367 -24.12 9.74 -14.28
N ARG A 368 -25.31 10.16 -14.72
CA ARG A 368 -25.48 11.41 -15.48
C ARG A 368 -25.03 12.63 -14.67
N ALA A 369 -25.32 12.66 -13.37
CA ALA A 369 -24.90 13.75 -12.48
C ALA A 369 -23.36 13.85 -12.40
N VAL A 370 -22.66 12.72 -12.29
CA VAL A 370 -21.20 12.67 -12.29
C VAL A 370 -20.63 13.16 -13.63
N VAL A 371 -21.15 12.67 -14.76
CA VAL A 371 -20.71 13.12 -16.10
C VAL A 371 -20.96 14.61 -16.31
N TRP A 372 -22.10 15.12 -15.88
CA TRP A 372 -22.43 16.55 -15.96
C TRP A 372 -21.42 17.39 -15.18
N LEU A 373 -21.07 16.96 -13.97
CA LEU A 373 -20.13 17.66 -13.11
C LEU A 373 -18.70 17.62 -13.69
N GLU A 374 -18.27 16.48 -14.23
CA GLU A 374 -16.99 16.33 -14.95
C GLU A 374 -16.89 17.31 -16.13
N ARG A 375 -17.92 17.38 -16.98
CA ARG A 375 -17.97 18.31 -18.12
C ARG A 375 -17.95 19.76 -17.68
N ARG A 376 -18.71 20.08 -16.63
CA ARG A 376 -18.76 21.43 -16.05
C ARG A 376 -17.38 21.86 -15.56
N GLN A 377 -16.66 20.98 -14.86
CA GLN A 377 -15.30 21.26 -14.38
C GLN A 377 -14.31 21.44 -15.53
N ALA A 378 -14.36 20.57 -16.55
CA ALA A 378 -13.51 20.70 -17.73
C ALA A 378 -13.74 22.01 -18.51
N ALA A 379 -14.95 22.57 -18.43
CA ALA A 379 -15.31 23.83 -19.06
C ALA A 379 -14.95 25.08 -18.22
N GLN A 380 -14.53 24.93 -16.96
CA GLN A 380 -14.17 26.09 -16.14
C GLN A 380 -12.85 26.72 -16.60
N PRO A 381 -12.76 28.06 -16.65
CA PRO A 381 -11.51 28.73 -16.94
C PRO A 381 -10.50 28.45 -15.82
N VAL A 382 -9.24 28.24 -16.20
CA VAL A 382 -8.13 28.04 -15.25
C VAL A 382 -8.08 29.22 -14.28
N GLN A 383 -8.37 28.94 -13.01
CA GLN A 383 -8.25 29.95 -11.96
C GLN A 383 -6.78 30.30 -11.77
N ARG A 384 -6.49 31.57 -11.50
CA ARG A 384 -5.14 32.04 -11.21
C ARG A 384 -5.14 32.71 -9.85
N ASP A 385 -4.08 32.49 -9.08
CA ASP A 385 -3.88 33.20 -7.81
C ASP A 385 -3.50 34.67 -8.03
N GLU A 386 -3.33 35.41 -6.93
CA GLU A 386 -2.95 36.83 -6.93
C GLU A 386 -1.59 37.11 -7.61
N ASN A 387 -0.75 36.08 -7.77
CA ASN A 387 0.54 36.14 -8.44
C ASN A 387 0.47 35.67 -9.91
N GLY A 388 -0.73 35.36 -10.42
CA GLY A 388 -0.97 34.88 -11.78
C GLY A 388 -0.63 33.40 -12.00
N ILE A 389 -0.36 32.64 -10.94
CA ILE A 389 -0.08 31.20 -11.00
C ILE A 389 -1.39 30.45 -11.19
N ALA A 390 -1.44 29.56 -12.19
CA ALA A 390 -2.60 28.70 -12.40
C ALA A 390 -2.82 27.80 -11.18
N LEU A 391 -3.98 27.95 -10.55
CA LEU A 391 -4.44 27.05 -9.51
C LEU A 391 -4.92 25.75 -10.16
N PRO A 392 -4.59 24.58 -9.59
CA PRO A 392 -5.17 23.33 -10.05
C PRO A 392 -6.69 23.40 -9.86
N PRO A 393 -7.49 22.94 -10.84
CA PRO A 393 -8.94 22.88 -10.67
C PRO A 393 -9.27 21.98 -9.49
N LEU A 394 -10.34 22.31 -8.76
CA LEU A 394 -10.84 21.43 -7.71
C LEU A 394 -11.25 20.09 -8.36
N PRO A 395 -10.73 18.96 -7.87
CA PRO A 395 -11.09 17.66 -8.43
C PRO A 395 -12.58 17.43 -8.23
N VAL A 396 -13.23 16.72 -9.16
CA VAL A 396 -14.66 16.38 -9.09
C VAL A 396 -15.02 15.75 -7.73
N GLY A 397 -14.12 14.93 -7.19
CA GLY A 397 -14.25 14.36 -5.83
C GLY A 397 -14.43 15.40 -4.71
N ALA A 398 -13.84 16.59 -4.81
CA ALA A 398 -14.03 17.65 -3.82
C ALA A 398 -15.47 18.20 -3.83
N TYR A 399 -16.09 18.31 -5.00
CA TYR A 399 -17.49 18.75 -5.14
C TYR A 399 -18.48 17.67 -4.71
N LEU A 400 -18.17 16.41 -5.01
CA LEU A 400 -18.98 15.26 -4.60
C LEU A 400 -19.01 15.09 -3.07
N ASN A 401 -17.89 15.39 -2.41
CA ASN A 401 -17.75 15.31 -0.96
C ASN A 401 -18.06 16.62 -0.23
N SER A 402 -18.43 17.68 -0.96
CA SER A 402 -18.78 18.96 -0.33
C SER A 402 -20.10 18.79 0.43
N PRO A 403 -20.12 19.05 1.75
CA PRO A 403 -21.36 18.98 2.50
C PRO A 403 -22.34 20.00 1.92
N PRO A 404 -23.64 19.65 1.84
CA PRO A 404 -24.62 20.62 1.39
C PRO A 404 -24.66 21.79 2.36
N ARG A 405 -25.09 22.96 1.86
CA ARG A 405 -25.21 24.14 2.72
C ARG A 405 -26.19 23.86 3.87
N PRO A 406 -25.86 24.31 5.10
CA PRO A 406 -26.76 24.15 6.24
C PRO A 406 -28.09 24.85 5.98
N VAL A 407 -29.19 24.20 6.36
CA VAL A 407 -30.53 24.79 6.30
C VAL A 407 -30.65 25.82 7.42
N MET A 408 -30.82 27.09 7.04
CA MET A 408 -30.90 28.20 7.99
C MET A 408 -32.34 28.72 8.14
N ASP A 409 -33.18 28.58 7.12
CA ASP A 409 -34.58 29.01 7.13
C ASP A 409 -35.55 27.81 7.06
N ALA A 410 -36.68 27.91 7.76
CA ALA A 410 -37.77 26.94 7.67
C ALA A 410 -38.42 26.92 6.28
N ALA A 411 -38.36 28.03 5.53
CA ALA A 411 -38.86 28.11 4.15
C ALA A 411 -38.08 27.22 3.16
N GLU A 412 -36.85 26.83 3.52
CA GLU A 412 -36.03 25.91 2.72
C GLU A 412 -36.43 24.44 2.94
N CYS A 413 -37.25 24.16 3.96
CA CYS A 413 -37.76 22.82 4.23
C CYS A 413 -39.09 22.55 3.53
N PRO A 414 -39.33 21.30 3.08
CA PRO A 414 -40.61 20.92 2.49
C PRO A 414 -41.79 21.16 3.44
N PRO A 415 -43.00 21.43 2.92
CA PRO A 415 -44.19 21.65 3.73
C PRO A 415 -44.39 20.52 4.76
N GLY A 416 -44.61 20.89 6.03
CA GLY A 416 -44.75 19.93 7.13
C GLY A 416 -43.43 19.46 7.76
N SER A 417 -42.29 20.01 7.33
CA SER A 417 -40.97 19.78 7.93
C SER A 417 -40.50 20.98 8.74
N SER A 418 -39.51 20.78 9.63
CA SER A 418 -38.88 21.87 10.39
C SER A 418 -37.35 21.78 10.36
N PRO A 419 -36.64 22.92 10.37
CA PRO A 419 -35.19 22.92 10.46
C PRO A 419 -34.77 22.51 11.88
N GLN A 420 -33.90 21.51 11.98
CA GLN A 420 -33.31 21.07 13.25
C GLN A 420 -31.85 20.70 13.01
N GLN A 421 -30.92 21.25 13.81
CA GLN A 421 -29.47 21.04 13.65
C GLN A 421 -28.96 21.25 12.21
N PHE A 422 -29.42 22.31 11.56
CA PHE A 422 -28.99 22.71 10.21
C PHE A 422 -29.41 21.76 9.07
N ILE A 423 -30.38 20.88 9.30
CA ILE A 423 -31.02 20.01 8.29
C ILE A 423 -32.54 20.00 8.47
N CYS A 424 -33.29 19.52 7.48
CA CYS A 424 -34.76 19.43 7.58
C CYS A 424 -35.18 18.10 8.22
N ARG A 425 -36.05 18.17 9.22
CA ARG A 425 -36.71 17.00 9.81
C ARG A 425 -38.12 16.86 9.27
N THR A 426 -38.39 15.71 8.66
CA THR A 426 -39.73 15.32 8.17
C THR A 426 -40.37 14.30 9.10
N PRO A 427 -41.68 14.01 8.95
CA PRO A 427 -42.34 12.93 9.68
C PRO A 427 -41.69 11.54 9.45
N GLU A 428 -41.08 11.32 8.29
CA GLU A 428 -40.47 10.05 7.87
C GLU A 428 -38.98 9.95 8.22
N GLY A 429 -38.33 11.04 8.65
CA GLY A 429 -36.92 11.03 9.03
C GLY A 429 -36.20 12.36 8.81
N TRP A 430 -34.90 12.29 8.51
CA TRP A 430 -34.07 13.46 8.23
C TRP A 430 -33.87 13.61 6.73
N MET A 431 -34.15 14.79 6.18
CA MET A 431 -33.77 15.13 4.82
C MET A 431 -32.49 15.96 4.83
N ARG A 432 -31.44 15.42 4.21
CA ARG A 432 -30.24 16.20 3.90
C ARG A 432 -30.57 17.13 2.73
N PRO A 433 -30.29 18.44 2.82
CA PRO A 433 -30.40 19.31 1.66
C PRO A 433 -29.52 18.80 0.53
N LEU A 434 -30.00 18.92 -0.71
CA LEU A 434 -29.18 18.61 -1.89
C LEU A 434 -28.06 19.66 -2.02
N PRO A 435 -26.83 19.25 -2.38
CA PRO A 435 -25.79 20.18 -2.80
C PRO A 435 -26.27 21.03 -3.97
N ASP A 436 -25.83 22.28 -4.05
CA ASP A 436 -26.29 23.22 -5.09
C ASP A 436 -26.01 22.70 -6.51
N TRP A 437 -24.86 22.05 -6.71
CA TRP A 437 -24.51 21.45 -7.99
C TRP A 437 -25.48 20.33 -8.39
N LEU A 438 -25.97 19.55 -7.41
CA LEU A 438 -26.89 18.45 -7.65
C LEU A 438 -28.30 18.97 -7.92
N LYS A 439 -28.72 20.05 -7.23
CA LYS A 439 -29.98 20.76 -7.55
C LYS A 439 -29.97 21.27 -8.99
N GLU A 440 -28.90 21.95 -9.38
CA GLU A 440 -28.76 22.50 -10.73
C GLU A 440 -28.76 21.40 -11.80
N PHE A 441 -28.08 20.28 -11.54
CA PHE A 441 -28.15 19.12 -12.42
C PHE A 441 -29.59 18.58 -12.54
N LEU A 442 -30.29 18.36 -11.43
CA LEU A 442 -31.65 17.82 -11.43
C LEU A 442 -32.67 18.76 -12.10
N GLU A 443 -32.43 20.07 -12.09
CA GLU A 443 -33.23 21.04 -12.84
C GLU A 443 -33.00 20.96 -14.36
N GLN A 444 -31.77 20.63 -14.78
CA GLN A 444 -31.38 20.48 -16.20
C GLN A 444 -31.64 19.08 -16.77
N ASP A 445 -31.72 18.05 -15.91
CA ASP A 445 -31.97 16.65 -16.26
C ASP A 445 -33.48 16.33 -16.42
N ARG A 446 -34.36 17.27 -16.04
CA ARG A 446 -35.82 17.24 -16.30
C ARG A 446 -36.14 17.60 -17.74
#